data_AF-A0A7W1PXF2-F1
#
_entry.id   AF-A0A7W1PXF2-F1
#
_cell.length_a   1.000
_cell.length_b   1.000
_cell.length_c   1.000
_cell.angle_alpha   90.00
_cell.angle_beta   90.00
_cell.angle_gamma   90.00
#
_symmetry.space_group_name_H-M   'P 1'
#
loop_
_entity.id
_entity.type
_entity.pdbx_description
1 polymer ?
#
loop_
_entity_poly.entity_id
_entity_poly.type
_entity_poly.pdbx_seq_one_letter_code
_entity_poly.pdbx_strand_id
1 'polypeptide(L)'
;PLDEYFNKVGWNFYPEQELMVKSFGKMNFKFNPKQELFEIHNTSINSNVFRLENGDQILEINGQPLFLNNYERLLNSILEVNSDNEISIKYKRGGDEFLAKEKPVEKLVTTKFLIEDMEGPSEEQLRLRSIMFFLMGAGARI
;
A
#
# COMPACT_ATOMS: atom_id res chain seq x y z
N PRO A 1 -17.36 14.36 19.38
CA PRO A 1 -17.23 13.60 18.11
C PRO A 1 -15.79 13.03 18.03
N LEU A 2 -15.44 12.16 17.06
CA LEU A 2 -14.12 11.49 17.07
C LEU A 2 -12.94 12.47 17.04
N ASP A 3 -13.09 13.56 16.31
CA ASP A 3 -12.18 14.71 16.24
C ASP A 3 -11.74 15.23 17.61
N GLU A 4 -12.67 15.37 18.56
CA GLU A 4 -12.39 15.88 19.91
C GLU A 4 -11.38 14.97 20.65
N TYR A 5 -11.49 13.66 20.47
CA TYR A 5 -10.61 12.69 21.13
C TYR A 5 -9.23 12.64 20.47
N PHE A 6 -9.15 12.69 19.14
CA PHE A 6 -7.88 12.74 18.41
C PHE A 6 -7.11 14.03 18.72
N ASN A 7 -7.80 15.17 18.78
CA ASN A 7 -7.19 16.45 19.12
C ASN A 7 -6.56 16.45 20.52
N LYS A 8 -7.15 15.76 21.50
CA LYS A 8 -6.60 15.65 22.87
C LYS A 8 -5.23 14.96 22.94
N VAL A 9 -4.88 14.19 21.92
CA VAL A 9 -3.58 13.48 21.83
C VAL A 9 -2.70 14.01 20.70
N GLY A 10 -3.02 15.21 20.22
CA GLY A 10 -2.24 15.92 19.19
C GLY A 10 -2.39 15.31 17.80
N TRP A 11 -3.54 14.70 17.50
CA TRP A 11 -3.84 14.17 16.18
C TRP A 11 -4.94 14.97 15.51
N ASN A 12 -4.77 15.25 14.23
CA ASN A 12 -5.82 15.77 13.37
C ASN A 12 -6.62 14.58 12.82
N PHE A 13 -7.94 14.67 12.89
CA PHE A 13 -8.83 13.66 12.32
C PHE A 13 -9.67 14.29 11.22
N TYR A 14 -9.63 13.68 10.04
CA TYR A 14 -10.41 14.09 8.89
C TYR A 14 -11.36 12.94 8.51
N PRO A 15 -12.68 13.14 8.61
CA PRO A 15 -13.63 12.10 8.23
C PRO A 15 -13.49 11.72 6.75
N GLU A 16 -13.14 12.69 5.91
CA GLU A 16 -12.81 12.53 4.50
C GLU A 16 -11.82 13.62 4.08
N GLN A 17 -10.77 13.24 3.34
CA GLN A 17 -9.79 14.17 2.80
C GLN A 17 -9.28 13.70 1.44
N GLU A 18 -9.11 14.64 0.52
CA GLU A 18 -8.46 14.39 -0.76
C GLU A 18 -6.95 14.56 -0.61
N LEU A 19 -6.20 13.54 -1.02
CA LEU A 19 -4.74 13.52 -1.00
C LEU A 19 -4.21 13.26 -2.40
N MET A 20 -3.15 13.96 -2.77
CA MET A 20 -2.36 13.62 -3.95
C MET A 20 -1.35 12.55 -3.56
N VAL A 21 -1.51 11.34 -4.09
CA VAL A 21 -0.62 10.21 -3.84
C VAL A 21 0.00 9.71 -5.13
N LYS A 22 1.17 9.08 -5.03
CA LYS A 22 1.79 8.36 -6.14
C LYS A 22 1.29 6.92 -6.14
N SER A 23 0.98 6.39 -7.32
CA SER A 23 0.45 5.04 -7.46
C SER A 23 0.72 4.47 -8.84
N PHE A 24 0.91 3.15 -8.92
CA PHE A 24 0.86 2.42 -10.19
C PHE A 24 -0.58 2.06 -10.62
N GLY A 25 -1.57 2.51 -9.85
CA GLY A 25 -2.98 2.20 -10.03
C GLY A 25 -3.46 1.01 -9.20
N LYS A 26 -4.70 0.60 -9.45
CA LYS A 26 -5.35 -0.47 -8.70
C LYS A 26 -4.95 -1.83 -9.27
N MET A 27 -4.32 -2.64 -8.43
CA MET A 27 -3.96 -4.05 -8.69
C MET A 27 -4.24 -4.85 -7.42
N ASN A 28 -4.71 -6.08 -7.56
CA ASN A 28 -4.72 -7.04 -6.46
C ASN A 28 -3.99 -8.30 -6.89
N PHE A 29 -3.31 -8.90 -5.93
CA PHE A 29 -2.55 -10.12 -6.13
C PHE A 29 -3.19 -11.25 -5.36
N LYS A 30 -3.20 -12.44 -5.94
CA LYS A 30 -3.67 -13.67 -5.31
C LYS A 30 -2.59 -14.72 -5.46
N PHE A 31 -2.24 -15.39 -4.36
CA PHE A 31 -1.35 -16.54 -4.42
C PHE A 31 -2.10 -17.79 -4.91
N ASN A 32 -1.53 -18.49 -5.89
CA ASN A 32 -2.00 -19.77 -6.38
C ASN A 32 -1.12 -20.89 -5.80
N PRO A 33 -1.58 -21.62 -4.76
CA PRO A 33 -0.77 -22.62 -4.08
C PRO A 33 -0.48 -23.86 -4.95
N LYS A 34 -1.26 -24.11 -6.01
CA LYS A 34 -1.02 -25.28 -6.90
C LYS A 34 0.17 -25.06 -7.83
N GLN A 35 0.41 -23.81 -8.19
CA GLN A 35 1.45 -23.41 -9.14
C GLN A 35 2.58 -22.63 -8.46
N GLU A 36 2.47 -22.39 -7.15
CA GLU A 36 3.41 -21.63 -6.32
C GLU A 36 3.76 -20.25 -6.91
N LEU A 37 2.76 -19.56 -7.46
CA LEU A 37 2.93 -18.27 -8.13
C LEU A 37 1.87 -17.25 -7.70
N PHE A 38 2.11 -15.98 -8.00
CA PHE A 38 1.17 -14.90 -7.78
C PHE A 38 0.46 -14.51 -9.08
N GLU A 39 -0.85 -14.32 -9.00
CA GLU A 39 -1.70 -13.94 -10.11
C GLU A 39 -2.36 -12.60 -9.84
N ILE A 40 -2.56 -11.81 -10.89
CA ILE A 40 -3.39 -10.62 -10.84
C ILE A 40 -4.86 -11.03 -10.72
N HIS A 41 -5.55 -10.43 -9.76
CA HIS A 41 -6.94 -10.73 -9.44
C HIS A 41 -7.75 -9.44 -9.23
N ASN A 42 -9.05 -9.49 -9.51
CA ASN A 42 -9.98 -8.35 -9.44
C ASN A 42 -9.43 -7.02 -10.00
N THR A 43 -8.71 -7.09 -11.10
CA THR A 43 -7.99 -5.98 -11.74
C THR A 43 -8.36 -5.89 -13.21
N SER A 44 -8.66 -4.68 -13.68
CA SER A 44 -8.95 -4.42 -15.09
C SER A 44 -7.70 -3.89 -15.78
N ILE A 45 -7.54 -4.20 -17.07
CA ILE A 45 -6.39 -3.75 -17.87
C ILE A 45 -6.15 -2.24 -17.84
N ASN A 46 -7.19 -1.42 -17.63
CA ASN A 46 -7.07 0.04 -17.57
C ASN A 46 -6.98 0.60 -16.15
N SER A 47 -6.94 -0.25 -15.12
CA SER A 47 -6.91 0.21 -13.72
C SER A 47 -5.50 0.46 -13.20
N ASN A 48 -4.46 0.05 -13.93
CA ASN A 48 -3.06 0.19 -13.57
C ASN A 48 -2.20 0.56 -14.79
N VAL A 49 -1.06 1.20 -14.54
CA VAL A 49 -0.19 1.70 -15.62
C VAL A 49 0.52 0.57 -16.38
N PHE A 50 0.76 -0.58 -15.74
CA PHE A 50 1.39 -1.75 -16.35
C PHE A 50 0.48 -2.51 -17.33
N ARG A 51 -0.81 -2.14 -17.41
CA ARG A 51 -1.83 -2.85 -18.18
C ARG A 51 -1.95 -4.34 -17.82
N LEU A 52 -1.72 -4.64 -16.56
CA LEU A 52 -1.95 -5.96 -15.98
C LEU A 52 -3.45 -6.22 -15.86
N GLU A 53 -3.86 -7.45 -16.09
CA GLU A 53 -5.27 -7.87 -16.02
C GLU A 53 -5.43 -9.23 -15.33
N ASN A 54 -6.68 -9.57 -15.01
CA ASN A 54 -7.00 -10.82 -14.32
C ASN A 54 -6.38 -12.05 -15.01
N GLY A 55 -5.67 -12.85 -14.21
CA GLY A 55 -5.03 -14.08 -14.67
C GLY A 55 -3.58 -13.92 -15.12
N ASP A 56 -3.05 -12.70 -15.20
CA ASP A 56 -1.62 -12.49 -15.42
C ASP A 56 -0.81 -13.10 -14.27
N GLN A 57 0.17 -13.93 -14.61
CA GLN A 57 1.06 -14.56 -13.63
C GLN A 57 2.30 -13.69 -13.46
N ILE A 58 2.57 -13.24 -12.24
CA ILE A 58 3.73 -12.40 -11.94
C ILE A 58 4.93 -13.29 -11.65
N LEU A 59 6.01 -13.09 -12.42
CA LEU A 59 7.22 -13.89 -12.34
C LEU A 59 8.33 -13.14 -11.59
N GLU A 60 8.53 -11.87 -11.91
CA GLU A 60 9.60 -11.05 -11.32
C GLU A 60 9.13 -9.62 -11.09
N ILE A 61 9.68 -8.99 -10.05
CA ILE A 61 9.55 -7.56 -9.78
C ILE A 61 10.96 -7.00 -9.60
N ASN A 62 11.32 -5.97 -10.38
CA ASN A 62 12.65 -5.36 -10.37
C ASN A 62 13.78 -6.38 -10.60
N GLY A 63 13.55 -7.32 -11.51
CA GLY A 63 14.48 -8.41 -11.84
C GLY A 63 14.68 -9.44 -10.72
N GLN A 64 13.86 -9.39 -9.67
CA GLN A 64 13.88 -10.38 -8.59
C GLN A 64 12.68 -11.32 -8.74
N PRO A 65 12.90 -12.64 -8.80
CA PRO A 65 11.82 -13.62 -8.83
C PRO A 65 10.88 -13.48 -7.63
N LEU A 66 9.58 -13.58 -7.89
CA LEU A 66 8.55 -13.43 -6.89
C LEU A 66 8.18 -14.80 -6.28
N PHE A 67 8.44 -14.96 -4.99
CA PHE A 67 8.23 -16.19 -4.23
C PHE A 67 7.57 -15.92 -2.88
N LEU A 68 7.01 -16.96 -2.25
CA LEU A 68 6.34 -16.86 -0.94
C LEU A 68 7.25 -16.35 0.19
N ASN A 69 8.57 -16.48 0.08
CA ASN A 69 9.50 -15.98 1.10
C ASN A 69 9.90 -14.49 0.90
N ASN A 70 9.56 -13.88 -0.23
CA ASN A 70 9.97 -12.51 -0.56
C ASN A 70 8.83 -11.62 -1.09
N TYR A 71 7.62 -12.17 -1.24
CA TYR A 71 6.51 -11.48 -1.89
C TYR A 71 6.09 -10.19 -1.20
N GLU A 72 6.05 -10.14 0.13
CA GLU A 72 5.63 -8.93 0.86
C GLU A 72 6.53 -7.76 0.50
N ARG A 73 7.86 -7.97 0.58
CA ARG A 73 8.84 -6.94 0.24
C ARG A 73 8.70 -6.50 -1.22
N LEU A 74 8.51 -7.44 -2.15
CA LEU A 74 8.44 -7.12 -3.58
C LEU A 74 7.12 -6.45 -3.96
N LEU A 75 5.98 -6.95 -3.49
CA LEU A 75 4.67 -6.37 -3.76
C LEU A 75 4.50 -5.01 -3.09
N ASN A 76 5.04 -4.81 -1.88
CA ASN A 76 4.99 -3.50 -1.22
C ASN A 76 5.71 -2.42 -2.04
N SER A 77 6.73 -2.76 -2.83
CA SER A 77 7.36 -1.77 -3.72
C SER A 77 6.40 -1.20 -4.77
N ILE A 78 5.34 -1.95 -5.11
CA ILE A 78 4.31 -1.55 -6.08
C ILE A 78 3.10 -0.93 -5.38
N LEU A 79 2.75 -1.43 -4.19
CA LEU A 79 1.55 -1.02 -3.44
C LEU A 79 1.78 0.23 -2.59
N GLU A 80 2.98 0.39 -2.02
CA GLU A 80 3.36 1.51 -1.15
C GLU A 80 4.40 2.38 -1.85
N VAL A 81 3.92 3.27 -2.73
CA VAL A 81 4.79 4.08 -3.58
C VAL A 81 5.23 5.36 -2.88
N ASN A 82 6.46 5.36 -2.39
CA ASN A 82 7.07 6.51 -1.72
C ASN A 82 8.15 7.23 -2.56
N SER A 83 8.30 6.87 -3.84
CA SER A 83 9.32 7.44 -4.74
C SER A 83 8.86 7.45 -6.20
N ASP A 84 9.54 8.21 -7.06
CA ASP A 84 9.29 8.26 -8.53
C ASP A 84 10.06 7.20 -9.33
N ASN A 85 10.55 6.18 -8.63
CA ASN A 85 11.39 5.17 -9.26
C ASN A 85 10.59 4.32 -10.24
N GLU A 86 11.19 4.04 -11.39
CA GLU A 86 10.64 3.09 -12.35
C GLU A 86 10.68 1.68 -11.75
N ILE A 87 9.59 0.94 -11.93
CA ILE A 87 9.49 -0.47 -11.54
C ILE A 87 9.34 -1.31 -12.79
N SER A 88 9.96 -2.48 -12.77
CA SER A 88 9.79 -3.50 -13.81
C SER A 88 9.00 -4.70 -13.28
N ILE A 89 8.06 -5.19 -14.07
CA ILE A 89 7.29 -6.40 -13.78
C ILE A 89 7.43 -7.35 -14.96
N LYS A 90 7.97 -8.53 -14.69
CA LYS A 90 7.93 -9.64 -15.65
C LYS A 90 6.70 -10.49 -15.34
N TYR A 91 5.86 -10.70 -16.34
CA TYR A 91 4.61 -11.46 -16.18
C TYR A 91 4.38 -12.39 -17.37
N LYS A 92 3.47 -13.35 -17.19
CA LYS A 92 3.05 -14.28 -18.22
C LYS A 92 1.56 -14.16 -18.49
N ARG A 93 1.19 -14.03 -19.77
CA ARG A 93 -0.20 -13.96 -20.25
C ARG A 93 -0.37 -14.88 -21.45
N GLY A 94 -1.35 -15.78 -21.41
CA GLY A 94 -1.65 -16.68 -22.54
C GLY A 94 -0.51 -17.64 -22.91
N GLY A 95 0.51 -17.81 -22.05
CA GLY A 95 1.68 -18.64 -22.35
C GLY A 95 2.95 -17.83 -22.65
N ASP A 96 2.80 -16.59 -23.08
CA ASP A 96 3.91 -15.70 -23.44
C ASP A 96 4.39 -14.87 -22.26
N GLU A 97 5.69 -14.60 -22.21
CA GLU A 97 6.31 -13.75 -21.20
C GLU A 97 6.44 -12.31 -21.70
N PHE A 98 6.14 -11.36 -20.81
CA PHE A 98 6.18 -9.93 -21.06
C PHE A 98 6.99 -9.23 -19.97
N LEU A 99 7.61 -8.11 -20.32
CA LEU A 99 8.29 -7.21 -19.40
C LEU A 99 7.68 -5.81 -19.53
N ALA A 100 7.03 -5.34 -18.48
CA ALA A 100 6.54 -3.97 -18.39
C ALA A 100 7.47 -3.15 -17.49
N LYS A 101 7.71 -1.89 -17.85
CA LYS A 101 8.50 -0.93 -17.07
C LYS A 101 7.75 0.37 -17.02
N GLU A 102 7.39 0.81 -15.81
CA GLU A 102 6.55 2.01 -15.64
C GLU A 102 7.02 2.83 -14.45
N LYS A 103 6.65 4.11 -14.46
CA LYS A 103 6.78 5.02 -13.33
C LYS A 103 5.42 5.21 -12.67
N PRO A 104 5.40 5.52 -11.36
CA PRO A 104 4.14 5.81 -10.71
C PRO A 104 3.56 7.13 -11.22
N VAL A 105 2.25 7.23 -11.16
CA VAL A 105 1.50 8.45 -11.53
C VAL A 105 0.90 9.09 -10.29
N GLU A 106 0.82 10.41 -10.31
CA GLU A 106 0.10 11.15 -9.29
C GLU A 106 -1.41 10.97 -9.48
N LYS A 107 -2.11 10.72 -8.38
CA LYS A 107 -3.55 10.52 -8.37
C LYS A 107 -4.16 11.16 -7.15
N LEU A 108 -5.25 11.89 -7.38
CA LEU A 108 -6.11 12.36 -6.31
C LEU A 108 -6.90 11.17 -5.76
N VAL A 109 -6.74 10.88 -4.47
CA VAL A 109 -7.49 9.84 -3.77
C VAL A 109 -8.24 10.45 -2.61
N THR A 110 -9.47 9.98 -2.41
CA THR A 110 -10.27 10.34 -1.24
C THR A 110 -10.05 9.31 -0.15
N THR A 111 -9.43 9.72 0.94
CA THR A 111 -9.17 8.89 2.11
C THR A 111 -10.21 9.17 3.17
N LYS A 112 -10.84 8.13 3.72
CA LYS A 112 -11.79 8.23 4.82
C LYS A 112 -11.10 7.95 6.14
N PHE A 113 -11.53 8.66 7.18
CA PHE A 113 -11.02 8.50 8.55
C PHE A 113 -9.50 8.70 8.64
N LEU A 114 -8.97 9.69 7.93
CA LEU A 114 -7.55 10.00 7.98
C LEU A 114 -7.18 10.56 9.35
N ILE A 115 -6.09 10.05 9.92
CA ILE A 115 -5.50 10.54 11.17
C ILE A 115 -4.07 10.97 10.86
N GLU A 116 -3.75 12.23 11.17
CA GLU A 116 -2.42 12.79 10.95
C GLU A 116 -1.84 13.36 12.26
N ASP A 117 -0.52 13.41 12.33
CA ASP A 117 0.16 14.16 13.39
C ASP A 117 -0.15 15.66 13.28
N MET A 118 -0.58 16.25 14.39
CA MET A 118 -0.71 17.70 14.49
C MET A 118 0.68 18.33 14.43
N GLU A 119 0.81 19.42 13.67
CA GLU A 119 2.04 20.21 13.66
C GLU A 119 2.20 20.91 15.03
N GLY A 120 3.31 20.65 15.71
CA GLY A 120 3.61 21.25 17.02
C GLY A 120 2.63 20.84 18.14
N PRO A 121 2.48 19.54 18.46
CA PRO A 121 1.62 19.11 19.55
C PRO A 121 2.19 19.58 20.89
N SER A 122 1.32 19.98 21.82
CA SER A 122 1.73 20.33 23.19
C SER A 122 2.35 19.15 23.94
N GLU A 123 3.14 19.44 24.96
CA GLU A 123 3.73 18.40 25.83
C GLU A 123 2.66 17.50 26.47
N GLU A 124 1.51 18.07 26.85
CA GLU A 124 0.41 17.30 27.43
C GLU A 124 -0.23 16.36 26.40
N GLN A 125 -0.41 16.81 25.16
CA GLN A 125 -0.89 15.95 24.07
C GLN A 125 0.07 14.78 23.80
N LEU A 126 1.38 15.05 23.75
CA LEU A 126 2.41 14.01 23.59
C LEU A 126 2.43 13.03 24.76
N ARG A 127 2.27 13.52 26.00
CA ARG A 127 2.18 12.71 27.20
C ARG A 127 0.96 11.78 27.13
N LEU A 128 -0.23 12.30 26.82
CA LEU A 128 -1.45 11.50 26.69
C LEU A 128 -1.33 10.45 25.58
N ARG A 129 -0.73 10.82 24.43
CA ARG A 129 -0.46 9.89 23.33
C ARG A 129 0.44 8.74 23.77
N SER A 130 1.53 9.03 24.48
CA SER A 130 2.45 7.98 24.97
C SER A 130 1.79 7.04 25.98
N ILE A 131 0.93 7.57 26.86
CA ILE A 131 0.11 6.75 27.78
C ILE A 131 -0.83 5.84 26.98
N MET A 132 -1.51 6.37 25.95
CA MET A 132 -2.38 5.57 25.09
C MET A 132 -1.61 4.42 24.44
N PHE A 133 -0.44 4.69 23.85
CA PHE A 133 0.39 3.64 23.25
C PHE A 133 0.87 2.62 24.27
N PHE A 134 1.24 3.04 25.49
CA PHE A 134 1.60 2.13 26.56
C PHE A 134 0.45 1.21 26.94
N LEU A 135 -0.77 1.73 27.11
CA LEU A 135 -1.96 0.94 27.43
C LEU A 135 -2.34 -0.04 26.31
N MET A 136 -2.21 0.36 25.05
CA MET A 136 -2.47 -0.50 23.89
C MET A 136 -1.38 -1.56 23.70
N GLY A 137 -0.11 -1.21 23.91
CA GLY A 137 1.03 -2.13 23.83
C GLY A 137 1.12 -3.11 25.01
N ALA A 138 0.61 -2.74 26.19
CA ALA A 138 0.53 -3.62 27.35
C ALA A 138 -0.50 -4.76 27.18
N GLY A 139 -1.41 -4.67 26.20
CA GLY A 139 -2.31 -5.76 25.80
C GLY A 139 -1.68 -6.82 24.90
N ALA A 140 -0.44 -6.59 24.41
CA ALA A 140 0.30 -7.51 23.54
C ALA A 140 1.44 -8.24 24.28
N ARG A 141 1.26 -8.54 25.56
CA ARG A 141 2.06 -9.54 26.28
C ARG A 141 1.21 -10.77 26.52
N ILE A 142 1.46 -11.79 25.69
CA ILE A 142 1.13 -13.20 25.95
C ILE A 142 1.86 -13.65 27.20
#